data_AF-A0A8T4YH58-F1
#
_entry.id   AF-A0A8T4YH58-F1
#
_cell.length_a   1.000
_cell.length_b   1.000
_cell.length_c   1.000
_cell.angle_alpha   90.00
_cell.angle_beta   90.00
_cell.angle_gamma   90.00
#
_symmetry.space_group_name_H-M   'P 1'
#
loop_
_entity.id
_entity.type
_entity.pdbx_description
1 polymer ?
#
loop_
_entity_poly.entity_id
_entity_poly.type
_entity_poly.pdbx_seq_one_letter_code
_entity_poly.pdbx_strand_id
1 'polypeptide(L)'
;MAVRVKVKVVLNDGRALETVALVNTGFETPRPQLLLPVKAAQELGIWPDLPSDASVEIYDTAGGPTRVYVLPHASKVSVLTSDGESGKVLSDIVISHVEVEALIGDKLAEELSLVIEAPGRGLWRFRNEKVEKESEEPVYWL
;
A
#
# COMPACT_ATOMS: atom_id res chain seq x y z
N MET A 1 5.78 -6.91 16.52
CA MET A 1 5.07 -5.86 15.78
C MET A 1 5.57 -5.85 14.33
N ALA A 2 4.93 -5.09 13.44
CA ALA A 2 5.37 -4.84 12.06
C ALA A 2 5.24 -3.34 11.78
N VAL A 3 5.85 -2.82 10.72
CA VAL A 3 5.76 -1.40 10.37
C VAL A 3 4.54 -1.15 9.51
N ARG A 4 3.61 -0.37 10.04
CA ARG A 4 2.44 0.12 9.32
C ARG A 4 2.42 1.63 9.33
N VAL A 5 2.00 2.21 8.21
CA VAL A 5 1.90 3.65 8.05
C VAL A 5 0.51 4.02 7.55
N LYS A 6 -0.02 5.15 8.03
CA LYS A 6 -1.25 5.70 7.48
C LYS A 6 -0.95 6.25 6.09
N VAL A 7 -1.73 5.87 5.11
CA VAL A 7 -1.60 6.32 3.73
C VAL A 7 -2.87 6.99 3.23
N LYS A 8 -2.67 7.94 2.31
CA LYS A 8 -3.71 8.50 1.47
C LYS A 8 -3.50 8.00 0.05
N VAL A 9 -4.53 7.38 -0.50
CA VAL A 9 -4.58 6.86 -1.87
C VAL A 9 -5.52 7.74 -2.66
N VAL A 10 -5.05 8.34 -3.76
CA VAL A 10 -5.87 9.19 -4.62
C VAL A 10 -5.82 8.64 -6.04
N LEU A 11 -6.97 8.25 -6.58
CA LEU A 11 -7.10 7.80 -7.97
C LEU A 11 -6.94 8.96 -8.95
N ASN A 12 -6.67 8.63 -10.21
CA ASN A 12 -6.56 9.59 -11.30
C ASN A 12 -7.83 10.44 -11.53
N ASP A 13 -9.00 9.92 -11.17
CA ASP A 13 -10.29 10.64 -11.28
C ASP A 13 -10.67 11.43 -10.01
N GLY A 14 -9.79 11.46 -9.00
CA GLY A 14 -9.94 12.25 -7.79
C GLY A 14 -10.62 11.53 -6.63
N ARG A 15 -11.14 10.31 -6.80
CA ARG A 15 -11.58 9.48 -5.66
C ARG A 15 -10.41 9.18 -4.75
N ALA A 16 -10.66 9.09 -3.44
CA ALA A 16 -9.61 8.89 -2.47
C ALA A 16 -10.04 8.01 -1.29
N LEU A 17 -9.06 7.32 -0.71
CA LEU A 17 -9.20 6.50 0.49
C LEU A 17 -8.02 6.78 1.42
N GLU A 18 -8.29 6.95 2.70
CA GLU A 18 -7.27 6.87 3.75
C GLU A 18 -7.36 5.52 4.43
N THR A 19 -6.22 4.82 4.57
CA THR A 19 -6.14 3.53 5.26
C THR A 19 -4.79 3.38 5.93
N VAL A 20 -4.62 2.37 6.77
CA VAL A 20 -3.31 1.92 7.22
C VAL A 20 -2.81 0.84 6.28
N ALA A 21 -1.53 0.89 5.92
CA ALA A 21 -0.89 -0.13 5.09
C ALA A 21 0.37 -0.69 5.77
N LEU A 22 0.53 -2.01 5.70
CA LEU A 22 1.71 -2.74 6.15
C LEU A 22 2.84 -2.59 5.12
N VAL A 23 4.01 -2.18 5.58
CA VAL A 23 5.22 -2.12 4.74
C VAL A 23 5.78 -3.53 4.61
N ASN A 24 5.62 -4.13 3.44
CA ASN A 24 6.00 -5.52 3.18
C ASN A 24 7.15 -5.58 2.16
N THR A 25 8.38 -5.68 2.64
CA THR A 25 9.57 -5.79 1.79
C THR A 25 9.68 -7.12 1.04
N GLY A 26 8.87 -8.13 1.39
CA GLY A 26 8.76 -9.38 0.65
C GLY A 26 7.74 -9.31 -0.49
N PHE A 27 7.00 -8.20 -0.62
CA PHE A 27 6.17 -7.91 -1.78
C PHE A 27 7.03 -7.19 -2.84
N GLU A 28 7.83 -7.97 -3.54
CA GLU A 28 8.82 -7.49 -4.53
C GLU A 28 8.21 -7.35 -5.91
N THR A 29 8.28 -6.15 -6.47
CA THR A 29 7.61 -5.82 -7.74
C THR A 29 8.50 -4.94 -8.63
N PRO A 30 8.31 -4.95 -9.96
CA PRO A 30 9.12 -4.11 -10.85
C PRO A 30 8.74 -2.62 -10.83
N ARG A 31 7.60 -2.26 -10.23
CA ARG A 31 7.07 -0.89 -10.14
C ARG A 31 6.52 -0.63 -8.73
N PRO A 32 6.34 0.62 -8.30
CA PRO A 32 5.63 0.93 -7.06
C PRO A 32 4.21 0.37 -7.06
N GLN A 33 3.91 -0.54 -6.14
CA GLN A 33 2.58 -1.13 -6.00
C GLN A 33 2.03 -0.98 -4.58
N LEU A 34 0.76 -0.60 -4.51
CA LEU A 34 -0.07 -0.68 -3.32
C LEU A 34 -1.10 -1.80 -3.51
N LEU A 35 -1.04 -2.82 -2.67
CA LEU A 35 -2.07 -3.85 -2.64
C LEU A 35 -3.21 -3.42 -1.72
N LEU A 36 -4.44 -3.54 -2.21
CA LEU A 36 -5.67 -3.32 -1.47
C LEU A 36 -6.48 -4.63 -1.36
N PRO A 37 -6.96 -4.98 -0.16
CA PRO A 37 -8.04 -5.95 0.00
C PRO A 37 -9.27 -5.54 -0.82
N VAL A 38 -10.06 -6.50 -1.29
CA VAL A 38 -11.29 -6.22 -2.07
C VAL A 38 -12.22 -5.23 -1.37
N LYS A 39 -12.37 -5.29 -0.04
CA LYS A 39 -13.22 -4.34 0.70
C LYS A 39 -12.69 -2.90 0.64
N ALA A 40 -11.37 -2.72 0.70
CA ALA A 40 -10.75 -1.40 0.52
C ALA A 40 -10.94 -0.88 -0.91
N ALA A 41 -10.82 -1.77 -1.90
CA ALA A 41 -11.07 -1.45 -3.31
C ALA A 41 -12.54 -1.09 -3.58
N GLN A 42 -13.49 -1.72 -2.88
CA GLN A 42 -14.91 -1.37 -2.91
C GLN A 42 -15.16 0.03 -2.35
N GLU A 43 -14.58 0.33 -1.18
CA GLU A 43 -14.69 1.66 -0.56
C GLU A 43 -14.11 2.76 -1.47
N LEU A 44 -13.00 2.46 -2.14
CA LEU A 44 -12.38 3.35 -3.14
C LEU A 44 -13.17 3.41 -4.47
N GLY A 45 -14.19 2.55 -4.64
CA GLY A 45 -15.09 2.51 -5.78
C GLY A 45 -14.53 1.86 -7.05
N ILE A 46 -13.42 1.14 -6.97
CA ILE A 46 -12.78 0.48 -8.14
C ILE A 46 -13.12 -1.01 -8.25
N TRP A 47 -13.98 -1.52 -7.36
CA TRP A 47 -14.46 -2.90 -7.36
C TRP A 47 -15.99 -2.92 -7.17
N PRO A 48 -16.75 -3.79 -7.86
CA PRO A 48 -16.30 -4.87 -8.76
C PRO A 48 -16.01 -4.41 -10.19
N ASP A 49 -16.41 -3.19 -10.55
CA ASP A 49 -16.30 -2.66 -11.90
C ASP A 49 -14.88 -2.13 -12.15
N LEU A 50 -14.00 -3.05 -12.58
CA LEU A 50 -12.61 -2.75 -12.88
C LEU A 50 -12.48 -1.86 -14.12
N PRO A 51 -11.52 -0.91 -14.14
CA PRO A 51 -11.12 -0.20 -15.35
C PRO A 51 -10.70 -1.15 -16.48
N SER A 52 -10.89 -0.71 -17.73
CA SER A 52 -10.61 -1.53 -18.92
C SER A 52 -9.14 -1.91 -19.11
N ASP A 53 -8.23 -1.16 -18.50
CA ASP A 53 -6.79 -1.38 -18.52
C ASP A 53 -6.30 -2.26 -17.35
N ALA A 54 -7.20 -2.77 -16.51
CA ALA A 54 -6.86 -3.74 -15.47
C ALA A 54 -6.43 -5.08 -16.08
N SER A 55 -5.34 -5.65 -15.57
CA SER A 55 -4.87 -7.00 -15.90
C SER A 55 -5.18 -7.99 -14.78
N VAL A 56 -5.38 -9.26 -15.15
CA VAL A 56 -5.41 -10.37 -14.19
C VAL A 56 -4.02 -11.00 -14.17
N GLU A 57 -3.41 -11.07 -12.99
CA GLU A 57 -2.07 -11.61 -12.79
C GLU A 57 -2.08 -12.69 -11.70
N ILE A 58 -1.01 -13.49 -11.64
CA ILE A 58 -0.78 -14.48 -10.60
C ILE A 58 0.47 -14.07 -9.83
N TYR A 59 0.33 -13.78 -8.54
CA TYR A 59 1.45 -13.45 -7.66
C TYR A 59 1.78 -14.67 -6.80
N ASP A 60 3.07 -14.99 -6.71
CA ASP A 60 3.55 -16.01 -5.79
C ASP A 60 3.62 -15.43 -4.37
N THR A 61 2.96 -16.11 -3.44
CA THR A 61 2.99 -15.76 -2.01
C THR A 61 3.54 -16.93 -1.20
N ALA A 62 3.86 -16.70 0.07
CA ALA A 62 4.25 -17.76 0.99
C ALA A 62 3.16 -18.86 1.14
N GLY A 63 1.88 -18.52 0.94
CA GLY A 63 0.76 -19.45 0.97
C GLY A 63 0.48 -20.15 -0.36
N GLY A 64 1.25 -19.85 -1.41
CA GLY A 64 1.03 -20.31 -2.77
C GLY A 64 0.62 -19.20 -3.74
N PRO A 65 0.49 -19.52 -5.03
CA PRO A 65 0.09 -18.55 -6.05
C PRO A 65 -1.32 -18.04 -5.81
N THR A 66 -1.53 -16.73 -5.93
CA THR A 66 -2.83 -16.07 -5.77
C THR A 66 -3.17 -15.22 -6.98
N ARG A 67 -4.44 -15.20 -7.36
CA ARG A 67 -4.94 -14.36 -8.45
C ARG A 67 -5.15 -12.94 -7.92
N VAL A 68 -4.57 -11.96 -8.61
CA VAL A 68 -4.74 -10.54 -8.32
C VAL A 68 -5.21 -9.78 -9.55
N TYR A 69 -5.72 -8.56 -9.34
CA TYR A 69 -6.06 -7.62 -10.42
C TYR A 69 -5.16 -6.40 -10.30
N VAL A 70 -4.45 -6.05 -11.37
CA VAL A 70 -3.49 -4.96 -11.36
C VAL A 70 -4.01 -3.82 -12.21
N LEU A 71 -4.10 -2.63 -11.62
CA LEU A 71 -4.46 -1.39 -12.29
C LEU A 71 -3.20 -0.53 -12.40
N PRO A 72 -2.55 -0.48 -13.57
CA PRO A 72 -1.28 0.21 -13.75
C PRO A 72 -1.44 1.73 -13.58
N HIS A 73 -0.52 2.37 -12.85
CA HIS A 73 -0.47 3.83 -12.66
C HIS A 73 -1.79 4.47 -12.20
N ALA A 74 -2.62 3.72 -11.47
CA ALA A 74 -3.99 4.10 -11.16
C ALA A 74 -4.10 5.14 -10.03
N SER A 75 -3.05 5.30 -9.23
CA SER A 75 -3.11 6.09 -8.01
C SER A 75 -1.86 6.90 -7.71
N LYS A 76 -2.04 7.94 -6.90
CA LYS A 76 -0.99 8.63 -6.15
C LYS A 76 -1.13 8.28 -4.67
N VAL A 77 -0.05 7.78 -4.08
CA VAL A 77 0.02 7.38 -2.67
C VAL A 77 0.93 8.34 -1.91
N SER A 78 0.51 8.76 -0.73
CA SER A 78 1.32 9.52 0.23
C SER A 78 1.13 8.98 1.63
N VAL A 79 2.11 9.20 2.50
CA VAL A 79 2.07 8.82 3.92
C VAL A 79 1.59 10.02 4.74
N LEU A 80 0.65 9.77 5.62
CA LEU A 80 0.09 10.74 6.54
C LEU A 80 0.72 10.56 7.92
N THR A 81 1.16 11.66 8.52
CA THR A 81 1.70 11.71 9.89
C THR A 81 1.08 12.87 10.65
N SER A 82 1.33 12.95 11.96
CA SER A 82 0.95 14.11 12.78
C SER A 82 1.55 15.43 12.27
N ASP A 83 2.69 15.36 11.60
CA ASP A 83 3.50 16.52 11.22
C ASP A 83 3.24 16.94 9.76
N GLY A 84 2.46 16.16 9.01
CA GLY A 84 2.09 16.46 7.61
C GLY A 84 1.91 15.24 6.72
N GLU A 85 1.80 15.52 5.42
CA GLU A 85 1.70 14.55 4.32
C GLU A 85 3.04 14.47 3.56
N SER A 86 3.50 13.27 3.23
CA SER A 86 4.69 13.06 2.42
C SER A 86 4.51 13.52 0.96
N GLY A 87 5.58 13.45 0.17
CA GLY A 87 5.47 13.50 -1.29
C GLY A 87 4.53 12.40 -1.82
N LYS A 88 3.88 12.68 -2.95
CA LYS A 88 2.98 11.75 -3.64
C LYS A 88 3.77 10.90 -4.63
N VAL A 89 3.60 9.59 -4.54
CA VAL A 89 4.23 8.59 -5.40
C VAL A 89 3.19 7.99 -6.35
N LEU A 90 3.49 7.94 -7.64
CA LEU A 90 2.65 7.25 -8.62
C LEU A 90 2.77 5.74 -8.40
N SER A 91 1.64 5.05 -8.26
CA SER A 91 1.62 3.62 -7.94
C SER A 91 0.51 2.87 -8.67
N ASP A 92 0.83 1.63 -9.05
CA ASP A 92 -0.18 0.66 -9.45
C ASP A 92 -1.03 0.28 -8.24
N ILE A 93 -2.31 -0.02 -8.47
CA ILE A 93 -3.15 -0.68 -7.46
C ILE A 93 -3.22 -2.16 -7.77
N VAL A 94 -2.97 -3.00 -6.77
CA VAL A 94 -3.20 -4.44 -6.83
C VAL A 94 -4.39 -4.79 -5.96
N ILE A 95 -5.39 -5.50 -6.48
CA ILE A 95 -6.55 -5.93 -5.71
C ILE A 95 -6.43 -7.41 -5.40
N SER A 96 -6.51 -7.78 -4.12
CA SER A 96 -6.43 -9.16 -3.65
C SER A 96 -7.69 -9.59 -2.92
N HIS A 97 -8.13 -10.83 -3.20
CA HIS A 97 -9.23 -11.49 -2.48
C HIS A 97 -8.80 -12.12 -1.15
N VAL A 98 -7.50 -12.29 -0.92
CA VAL A 98 -6.96 -13.08 0.19
C VAL A 98 -6.38 -12.18 1.29
N GLU A 99 -5.78 -11.05 0.91
CA GLU A 99 -5.20 -10.12 1.86
C GLU A 99 -6.28 -9.38 2.64
N VAL A 100 -6.02 -9.14 3.92
CA VAL A 100 -6.95 -8.45 4.84
C VAL A 100 -6.44 -7.08 5.28
N GLU A 101 -5.19 -6.73 4.98
CA GLU A 101 -4.59 -5.41 5.20
C GLU A 101 -4.12 -4.84 3.86
N ALA A 102 -4.04 -3.52 3.73
CA ALA A 102 -3.34 -2.91 2.59
C ALA A 102 -1.83 -3.15 2.73
N LEU A 103 -1.13 -3.41 1.62
CA LEU A 103 0.32 -3.68 1.62
C LEU A 103 1.06 -2.68 0.73
N ILE A 104 2.13 -2.10 1.25
CA ILE A 104 3.12 -1.34 0.48
C ILE A 104 4.22 -2.31 0.05
N GLY A 105 4.44 -2.43 -1.27
CA GLY A 105 5.55 -3.21 -1.83
C GLY A 105 6.91 -2.52 -1.72
N ASP A 106 7.98 -3.26 -2.05
CA ASP A 106 9.37 -2.80 -1.89
C ASP A 106 9.66 -1.46 -2.60
N LYS A 107 9.26 -1.33 -3.88
CA LYS A 107 9.48 -0.11 -4.67
C LYS A 107 8.68 1.08 -4.16
N LEU A 108 7.43 0.84 -3.75
CA LEU A 108 6.62 1.92 -3.19
C LEU A 108 7.17 2.40 -1.85
N ALA A 109 7.66 1.49 -1.00
CA ALA A 109 8.31 1.85 0.26
C ALA A 109 9.56 2.71 0.02
N GLU A 110 10.39 2.34 -0.96
CA GLU A 110 11.59 3.09 -1.33
C GLU A 110 11.26 4.49 -1.83
N GLU A 111 10.30 4.62 -2.74
CA GLU A 111 9.88 5.92 -3.30
C GLU A 111 9.19 6.83 -2.28
N LEU A 112 8.43 6.26 -1.34
CA LEU A 112 7.88 6.97 -0.19
C LEU A 112 8.95 7.34 0.84
N SER A 113 10.22 6.97 0.60
CA SER A 113 11.35 7.22 1.50
C SER A 113 11.18 6.63 2.89
N LEU A 114 10.47 5.49 3.01
CA LEU A 114 10.28 4.78 4.26
C LEU A 114 11.55 4.02 4.64
N VAL A 115 11.97 4.15 5.91
CA VAL A 115 13.05 3.37 6.51
C VAL A 115 12.50 2.59 7.69
N ILE A 116 12.62 1.27 7.63
CA ILE A 116 12.28 0.36 8.74
C ILE A 116 13.48 0.31 9.68
N GLU A 117 13.34 0.80 10.91
CA GLU A 117 14.43 0.86 11.90
C GLU A 117 14.42 -0.36 12.83
N ALA A 118 13.24 -0.73 13.34
CA ALA A 118 13.09 -1.91 14.18
C ALA A 118 11.73 -2.57 13.93
N PRO A 119 11.62 -3.53 12.98
CA PRO A 119 10.33 -4.06 12.54
C PRO A 119 9.57 -4.75 13.68
N GLY A 120 10.26 -5.53 14.50
CA GLY A 120 9.66 -6.20 15.67
C GLY A 120 9.09 -5.23 16.71
N ARG A 121 9.62 -4.00 16.79
CA ARG A 121 9.14 -2.88 17.61
C ARG A 121 8.32 -1.86 16.81
N GLY A 122 8.04 -2.11 15.53
CA GLY A 122 7.30 -1.22 14.62
C GLY A 122 7.88 0.19 14.49
N LEU A 123 9.19 0.36 14.64
CA LEU A 123 9.83 1.67 14.52
C LEU A 123 10.25 1.92 13.07
N TRP A 124 9.95 3.12 12.58
CA TRP A 124 10.26 3.56 11.24
C TRP A 124 10.54 5.07 11.20
N ARG A 125 11.07 5.59 10.11
CA ARG A 125 11.20 7.03 9.85
C ARG A 125 11.21 7.31 8.36
N PHE A 126 11.06 8.57 7.98
CA PHE A 126 11.45 8.98 6.63
C PHE A 126 12.98 9.04 6.51
N ARG A 127 13.52 8.71 5.34
CA ARG A 127 14.97 8.62 5.08
C ARG A 127 15.75 9.86 5.50
N ASN A 128 15.15 11.04 5.33
CA ASN A 128 15.75 12.35 5.63
C ASN A 128 15.40 12.89 7.02
N GLU A 129 14.64 12.15 7.81
CA GLU A 129 14.30 12.50 9.19
C GLU A 129 15.20 11.74 10.17
N LYS A 130 15.36 12.33 11.36
CA LYS A 130 16.09 11.72 12.49
C LYS A 130 15.16 11.11 13.54
N VAL A 131 13.91 11.55 13.56
CA VAL A 131 12.94 11.16 14.59
C VAL A 131 12.25 9.88 14.13
N GLU A 132 12.34 8.85 14.97
CA GLU A 132 11.59 7.62 14.78
C GLU A 132 10.10 7.84 15.07
N LYS A 133 9.27 7.14 14.32
CA LYS A 133 7.81 7.09 14.44
C LYS A 133 7.41 5.66 14.78
N GLU A 134 6.32 5.52 15.50
CA GLU A 134 5.74 4.23 15.84
C GLU A 134 4.80 3.77 14.71
N SER A 135 4.60 2.45 14.63
CA SER A 135 3.65 1.85 13.70
C SER A 135 2.23 2.24 14.06
N GLU A 136 1.41 2.45 13.05
CA GLU A 136 -0.04 2.52 13.21
C GLU A 136 -0.61 1.14 13.62
N GLU A 137 -1.77 1.15 14.28
CA GLU A 137 -2.58 -0.05 14.51
C GLU A 137 -3.10 -0.61 13.18
N PRO A 138 -3.22 -1.95 13.03
CA PRO A 138 -3.71 -2.57 11.81
C PRO A 138 -5.16 -2.15 11.50
N VAL A 139 -5.43 -1.91 10.22
CA VAL A 139 -6.80 -1.80 9.70
C VAL A 139 -7.11 -3.05 8.88
N TYR A 140 -8.01 -3.87 9.41
CA TYR A 140 -8.49 -5.08 8.75
C TYR A 140 -9.73 -4.81 7.91
N TRP A 141 -9.68 -5.25 6.66
CA TRP A 141 -10.69 -5.08 5.64
C TRP A 141 -11.44 -6.41 5.41
N LEU A 142 -12.37 -6.75 6.32
CA LEU A 142 -13.11 -8.03 6.36
C LEU A 142 -14.50 -7.96 5.69
#